data_AF-A0A9F2QBA0-F1
#
_entry.id   AF-A0A9F2QBA0-F1
#
_cell.length_a   1.000
_cell.length_b   1.000
_cell.length_c   1.000
_cell.angle_alpha   90.00
_cell.angle_beta   90.00
_cell.angle_gamma   90.00
#
_symmetry.space_group_name_H-M   'P 1'
#
loop_
_entity.id
_entity.type
_entity.pdbx_description
1 polymer ?
#
loop_
_entity_poly.entity_id
_entity_poly.type
_entity_poly.pdbx_seq_one_letter_code
_entity_poly.pdbx_strand_id
1 'polypeptide(L)'
;MNLLMWMLQLKGLVLIYFGTAIPLVAYAIITAMLCTKILHYPLQAFCYVGNKASQYFHPEKLETRYLTEDEYREQGETETVKALEELRIFCRNPTFPSWVAVVKLQSPQKFANFVLGFPHVSADEMTAHEAQYGIGGTLLEQQLFHPETEADPEPQTASPEVEERNKEEGLRLLQPNVLHFHSREFL
;
A
#
# COMPACT_ATOMS: atom_id res chain seq x y z
N MET A 1 43.64 3.50 -14.49
CA MET A 1 44.51 4.39 -13.68
C MET A 1 45.26 5.44 -14.52
N ASN A 2 45.69 5.16 -15.76
CA ASN A 2 46.53 6.10 -16.52
C ASN A 2 45.82 7.35 -17.05
N LEU A 3 44.53 7.27 -17.43
CA LEU A 3 43.82 8.39 -18.09
C LEU A 3 43.83 9.68 -17.26
N LEU A 4 43.64 9.55 -15.93
CA LEU A 4 43.64 10.69 -15.01
C LEU A 4 45.02 11.37 -14.92
N MET A 5 46.10 10.59 -14.96
CA MET A 5 47.47 11.09 -14.96
C MET A 5 47.81 11.82 -16.27
N TRP A 6 47.39 11.28 -17.42
CA TRP A 6 47.55 11.92 -18.72
C TRP A 6 46.77 13.23 -18.82
N MET A 7 45.53 13.28 -18.29
CA MET A 7 44.75 14.51 -18.26
C MET A 7 45.38 15.57 -17.35
N LEU A 8 45.91 15.16 -16.19
CA LEU A 8 46.59 16.07 -15.27
C LEU A 8 47.89 16.63 -15.86
N GLN A 9 48.68 15.79 -16.53
CA GLN A 9 49.90 16.22 -17.23
C GLN A 9 49.58 17.14 -18.41
N LEU A 10 48.55 16.83 -19.20
CA LEU A 10 48.11 17.67 -20.31
C LEU A 10 47.65 19.05 -19.80
N LYS A 11 46.88 19.08 -18.70
CA LYS A 11 46.44 20.33 -18.06
C LYS A 11 47.63 21.16 -17.56
N GLY A 12 48.62 20.53 -16.92
CA GLY A 12 49.84 21.20 -16.48
C GLY A 12 50.67 21.75 -17.62
N LEU A 13 50.85 20.98 -18.70
CA LEU A 13 51.56 21.41 -19.90
C LEU A 13 50.89 22.62 -20.56
N VAL A 14 49.55 22.59 -20.66
CA VAL A 14 48.75 23.70 -21.17
C VAL A 14 48.93 24.95 -20.31
N LEU A 15 48.84 24.82 -18.97
CA LEU A 15 49.03 25.94 -18.03
C LEU A 15 50.42 26.58 -18.13
N ILE A 16 51.48 25.76 -18.26
CA ILE A 16 52.86 26.24 -18.38
C ILE A 16 53.07 26.91 -19.75
N TYR A 17 52.59 26.29 -20.83
CA TYR A 17 52.69 26.86 -22.19
C TYR A 17 52.04 28.25 -22.25
N PHE A 18 50.83 28.37 -21.71
CA PHE A 18 50.15 29.65 -21.58
C PHE A 18 51.01 30.63 -20.74
N GLY A 19 51.55 30.21 -19.59
CA GLY A 19 52.34 31.08 -18.71
C GLY A 19 53.63 31.63 -19.34
N THR A 20 54.25 30.86 -20.24
CA THR A 20 55.52 31.23 -20.87
C THR A 20 55.40 32.09 -22.12
N ALA A 21 54.26 32.06 -22.82
CA ALA A 21 54.15 32.66 -24.15
C ALA A 21 53.59 34.10 -24.16
N ILE A 22 52.79 34.54 -23.17
CA ILE A 22 52.09 35.84 -23.22
C ILE A 22 51.85 36.41 -21.80
N PRO A 23 52.13 37.72 -21.52
CA PRO A 23 51.83 38.36 -20.23
C PRO A 23 50.34 38.29 -19.84
N LEU A 24 49.46 38.10 -20.82
CA LEU A 24 48.03 37.85 -20.66
C LEU A 24 47.71 36.62 -19.79
N VAL A 25 48.65 35.67 -19.67
CA VAL A 25 48.41 34.47 -18.87
C VAL A 25 48.70 34.69 -17.39
N ALA A 26 49.65 35.57 -17.05
CA ALA A 26 49.77 36.03 -15.67
C ALA A 26 48.44 36.66 -15.22
N TYR A 27 47.81 37.48 -16.08
CA TYR A 27 46.47 38.00 -15.84
C TYR A 27 45.42 36.88 -15.78
N ALA A 28 45.45 35.88 -16.67
CA ALA A 28 44.50 34.76 -16.61
C ALA A 28 44.60 33.97 -15.30
N ILE A 29 45.80 33.76 -14.75
CA ILE A 29 46.02 33.08 -13.48
C ILE A 29 45.53 33.94 -12.30
N ILE A 30 45.82 35.25 -12.31
CA ILE A 30 45.34 36.19 -11.31
C ILE A 30 43.81 36.29 -11.35
N THR A 31 43.23 36.42 -12.55
CA THR A 31 41.78 36.42 -12.77
C THR A 31 41.17 35.09 -12.36
N ALA A 32 41.77 33.94 -12.66
CA ALA A 32 41.30 32.63 -12.20
C ALA A 32 41.34 32.51 -10.66
N MET A 33 42.42 32.97 -10.01
CA MET A 33 42.53 33.04 -8.55
C MET A 33 41.44 33.92 -7.95
N LEU A 34 41.19 35.10 -8.52
CA LEU A 34 40.15 36.01 -8.07
C LEU A 34 38.76 35.43 -8.33
N CYS A 35 38.54 34.84 -9.50
CA CYS A 35 37.32 34.13 -9.86
C CYS A 35 37.09 32.93 -8.94
N THR A 36 38.08 32.14 -8.52
CA THR A 36 37.81 31.03 -7.59
C THR A 36 37.28 31.52 -6.23
N LYS A 37 37.82 32.64 -5.72
CA LYS A 37 37.31 33.28 -4.49
C LYS A 37 35.93 33.90 -4.67
N ILE A 38 35.72 34.62 -5.77
CA ILE A 38 34.45 35.28 -6.09
C ILE A 38 33.39 34.28 -6.49
N LEU A 39 33.74 33.16 -7.12
CA LEU A 39 32.83 32.13 -7.63
C LEU A 39 32.51 31.08 -6.57
N HIS A 40 33.38 30.87 -5.56
CA HIS A 40 33.07 30.00 -4.43
C HIS A 40 31.80 30.45 -3.68
N TYR A 41 31.64 31.75 -3.48
CA TYR A 41 30.47 32.31 -2.81
C TYR A 41 29.13 32.11 -3.57
N PRO A 42 28.99 32.49 -4.85
CA PRO A 42 27.79 32.24 -5.64
C PRO A 42 27.63 30.77 -6.02
N LEU A 43 28.69 29.97 -6.15
CA LEU A 43 28.54 28.51 -6.30
C LEU A 43 27.95 27.89 -5.04
N GLN A 44 28.39 28.30 -3.86
CA GLN A 44 27.82 27.81 -2.60
C GLN A 44 26.37 28.27 -2.44
N ALA A 45 26.06 29.53 -2.77
CA ALA A 45 24.69 30.03 -2.78
C ALA A 45 23.82 29.33 -3.83
N PHE A 46 24.33 29.10 -5.04
CA PHE A 46 23.63 28.43 -6.14
C PHE A 46 23.43 26.94 -5.85
N CYS A 47 24.40 26.26 -5.26
CA CYS A 47 24.24 24.89 -4.80
C CYS A 47 23.24 24.80 -3.65
N TYR A 48 23.23 25.78 -2.73
CA TYR A 48 22.23 25.83 -1.65
C TYR A 48 20.82 26.08 -2.18
N VAL A 49 20.65 27.07 -3.06
CA VAL A 49 19.38 27.38 -3.73
C VAL A 49 18.98 26.24 -4.66
N GLY A 50 19.91 25.62 -5.36
CA GLY A 50 19.70 24.50 -6.28
C GLY A 50 19.32 23.23 -5.53
N ASN A 51 19.90 22.97 -4.36
CA ASN A 51 19.50 21.86 -3.50
C ASN A 51 18.11 22.11 -2.90
N LYS A 52 17.82 23.35 -2.49
CA LYS A 52 16.49 23.75 -2.02
C LYS A 52 15.43 23.71 -3.14
N ALA A 53 15.78 24.15 -4.34
CA ALA A 53 14.95 24.04 -5.54
C ALA A 53 14.76 22.58 -5.93
N SER A 54 15.81 21.75 -5.85
CA SER A 54 15.72 20.31 -6.09
C SER A 54 14.82 19.62 -5.06
N GLN A 55 14.69 20.13 -3.84
CA GLN A 55 13.66 19.66 -2.89
C GLN A 55 12.23 20.07 -3.29
N TYR A 56 12.05 21.24 -3.92
CA TYR A 56 10.75 21.63 -4.48
C TYR A 56 10.42 20.89 -5.78
N PHE A 57 11.43 20.55 -6.59
CA PHE A 57 11.30 19.80 -7.85
C PHE A 57 11.38 18.28 -7.67
N HIS A 58 11.74 17.78 -6.48
CA HIS A 58 11.48 16.40 -6.07
C HIS A 58 10.20 16.37 -5.23
N PRO A 59 9.00 16.35 -5.85
CA PRO A 59 7.77 16.02 -5.13
C PRO A 59 7.73 14.54 -4.68
N GLU A 60 8.80 13.78 -4.90
CA GLU A 60 8.73 12.32 -5.04
C GLU A 60 9.86 11.63 -4.29
N LYS A 61 9.96 11.93 -2.99
CA LYS A 61 10.13 10.84 -2.04
C LYS A 61 8.76 10.62 -1.44
N LEU A 62 7.83 10.15 -2.27
CA LEU A 62 6.78 9.28 -1.76
C LEU A 62 7.54 8.13 -1.11
N GLU A 63 7.84 8.27 0.19
CA GLU A 63 7.84 7.13 1.08
C GLU A 63 6.69 6.26 0.60
N THR A 64 6.99 5.02 0.24
CA THR A 64 6.07 4.05 -0.34
C THR A 64 4.79 4.04 0.48
N ARG A 65 3.87 4.97 0.17
CA ARG A 65 2.66 5.16 0.92
C ARG A 65 1.84 4.00 0.44
N TYR A 66 1.78 2.97 1.27
CA TYR A 66 0.94 1.82 1.01
C TYR A 66 -0.43 2.39 0.65
N LEU A 67 -0.82 2.12 -0.59
CA LEU A 67 -2.12 2.49 -1.11
C LEU A 67 -3.13 1.93 -0.12
N THR A 68 -4.03 2.76 0.39
CA THR A 68 -5.08 2.25 1.27
C THR A 68 -5.93 1.26 0.49
N GLU A 69 -6.55 0.29 1.17
CA GLU A 69 -7.42 -0.70 0.52
C GLU A 69 -8.49 -0.02 -0.34
N ASP A 70 -9.07 1.07 0.15
CA ASP A 70 -10.05 1.88 -0.57
C ASP A 70 -9.49 2.47 -1.88
N GLU A 71 -8.28 3.06 -1.85
CA GLU A 71 -7.64 3.65 -3.03
C GLU A 71 -7.27 2.56 -4.07
N TYR A 72 -6.85 1.38 -3.60
CA TYR A 72 -6.61 0.23 -4.48
C TYR A 72 -7.89 -0.25 -5.16
N ARG A 73 -8.99 -0.30 -4.41
CA ARG A 73 -10.29 -0.72 -4.95
C ARG A 73 -10.81 0.25 -5.99
N GLU A 74 -10.74 1.55 -5.73
CA GLU A 74 -11.16 2.58 -6.69
C GLU A 74 -10.33 2.52 -7.99
N GLN A 75 -9.00 2.35 -7.87
CA GLN A 75 -8.13 2.15 -9.04
C GLN A 75 -8.48 0.87 -9.80
N GLY A 76 -8.75 -0.22 -9.07
CA GLY A 76 -9.18 -1.48 -9.65
C GLY A 76 -10.47 -1.33 -10.45
N GLU A 77 -11.48 -0.66 -9.89
CA GLU A 77 -12.76 -0.42 -10.55
C GLU A 77 -12.59 0.44 -11.81
N THR A 78 -11.86 1.55 -11.71
CA THR A 78 -11.66 2.48 -12.83
C THR A 78 -10.88 1.85 -13.98
N GLU A 79 -9.77 1.18 -13.71
CA GLU A 79 -8.98 0.49 -14.72
C GLU A 79 -9.74 -0.72 -15.32
N THR A 80 -10.53 -1.43 -14.51
CA THR A 80 -11.38 -2.52 -15.00
C THR A 80 -12.44 -2.01 -15.97
N VAL A 81 -13.16 -0.93 -15.63
CA VAL A 81 -14.17 -0.34 -16.51
C VAL A 81 -13.55 0.14 -17.82
N LYS A 82 -12.39 0.79 -17.74
CA LYS A 82 -11.64 1.27 -18.91
C LYS A 82 -11.21 0.13 -19.83
N ALA A 83 -10.59 -0.93 -19.27
CA ALA A 83 -10.16 -2.09 -20.04
C ALA A 83 -11.35 -2.82 -20.71
N LEU A 84 -12.50 -2.89 -20.03
CA LEU A 84 -13.72 -3.48 -20.62
C LEU A 84 -14.28 -2.63 -21.77
N GLU A 85 -14.19 -1.30 -21.70
CA GLU A 85 -14.60 -0.41 -22.80
C GLU A 85 -13.64 -0.55 -23.99
N GLU A 86 -12.34 -0.58 -23.77
CA GLU A 86 -11.35 -0.83 -24.82
C GLU A 86 -11.60 -2.17 -25.51
N LEU A 87 -11.90 -3.22 -24.73
CA LEU A 87 -12.26 -4.53 -25.26
C LEU A 87 -13.56 -4.49 -26.08
N ARG A 88 -14.57 -3.73 -25.65
CA ARG A 88 -15.82 -3.55 -26.39
C ARG A 88 -15.58 -2.88 -27.73
N ILE A 89 -14.77 -1.83 -27.76
CA ILE A 89 -14.38 -1.13 -28.99
C ILE A 89 -13.63 -2.09 -29.93
N PHE A 90 -12.70 -2.89 -29.40
CA PHE A 90 -11.97 -3.89 -30.16
C PHE A 90 -12.90 -4.94 -30.79
N CYS A 91 -13.87 -5.46 -30.03
CA CYS A 91 -14.85 -6.43 -30.52
C CYS A 91 -15.82 -5.85 -31.57
N ARG A 92 -16.06 -4.53 -31.58
CA ARG A 92 -16.90 -3.85 -32.58
C ARG A 92 -16.18 -3.58 -33.90
N ASN A 93 -14.85 -3.70 -33.93
CA ASN A 93 -14.06 -3.46 -35.11
C ASN A 93 -14.29 -4.56 -36.16
N PRO A 94 -14.48 -4.24 -37.46
CA PRO A 94 -14.67 -5.25 -38.51
C PRO A 94 -13.47 -6.18 -38.72
N THR A 95 -12.30 -5.84 -38.19
CA THR A 95 -11.07 -6.65 -38.25
C THR A 95 -11.07 -7.77 -37.20
N PHE A 96 -11.99 -7.74 -36.23
CA PHE A 96 -12.05 -8.70 -35.14
C PHE A 96 -12.64 -10.05 -35.60
N PRO A 97 -11.99 -11.19 -35.31
CA PRO A 97 -12.51 -12.52 -35.65
C PRO A 97 -13.64 -12.95 -34.71
N SER A 98 -14.82 -12.35 -34.88
CA SER A 98 -16.00 -12.55 -34.03
C SER A 98 -16.46 -14.01 -33.92
N TRP A 99 -16.48 -14.75 -35.02
CA TRP A 99 -16.87 -16.17 -35.03
C TRP A 99 -15.92 -17.08 -34.25
N VAL A 100 -14.62 -16.76 -34.22
CA VAL A 100 -13.63 -17.52 -33.45
C VAL A 100 -13.84 -17.30 -31.96
N ALA A 101 -14.17 -16.08 -31.54
CA ALA A 101 -14.51 -15.78 -30.16
C ALA A 101 -15.78 -16.53 -29.74
N VAL A 102 -16.85 -16.45 -30.53
CA VAL A 102 -18.15 -17.08 -30.26
C VAL A 102 -18.04 -18.59 -30.03
N VAL A 103 -17.18 -19.30 -30.76
CA VAL A 103 -16.97 -20.75 -30.59
C VAL A 103 -16.21 -21.09 -29.29
N LYS A 104 -15.34 -20.20 -28.82
CA LYS A 104 -14.54 -20.41 -27.60
C LYS A 104 -15.29 -20.08 -26.32
N LEU A 105 -16.28 -19.18 -26.39
CA LEU A 105 -17.06 -18.70 -25.26
C LEU A 105 -18.17 -19.70 -24.88
N GLN A 106 -18.39 -19.87 -23.57
CA GLN A 106 -19.43 -20.77 -23.05
C GLN A 106 -20.86 -20.28 -23.41
N SER A 107 -21.06 -18.96 -23.44
CA SER A 107 -22.38 -18.35 -23.69
C SER A 107 -22.28 -17.21 -24.72
N PRO A 108 -22.63 -17.47 -25.99
CA PRO A 108 -22.49 -16.47 -27.05
C PRO A 108 -23.47 -15.30 -26.90
N GLN A 109 -24.62 -15.53 -26.25
CA GLN A 109 -25.61 -14.47 -25.98
C GLN A 109 -25.09 -13.43 -24.98
N LYS A 110 -24.40 -13.87 -23.91
CA LYS A 110 -23.77 -12.94 -22.95
C LYS A 110 -22.68 -12.11 -23.61
N PHE A 111 -21.91 -12.71 -24.51
CA PHE A 111 -20.90 -11.99 -25.29
C PHE A 111 -21.52 -10.92 -26.20
N ALA A 112 -22.61 -11.24 -26.90
CA ALA A 112 -23.31 -10.25 -27.72
C ALA A 112 -23.82 -9.07 -26.87
N ASN A 113 -24.42 -9.36 -25.72
CA ASN A 113 -24.88 -8.35 -24.77
C ASN A 113 -23.72 -7.47 -24.27
N PHE A 114 -22.57 -8.08 -23.95
CA PHE A 114 -21.36 -7.36 -23.55
C PHE A 114 -20.88 -6.36 -24.62
N VAL A 115 -20.78 -6.81 -25.88
CA VAL A 115 -20.31 -5.97 -27.00
C VAL A 115 -21.27 -4.81 -27.28
N LEU A 116 -22.57 -5.02 -27.05
CA LEU A 116 -23.61 -4.00 -27.18
C LEU A 116 -23.70 -3.04 -25.98
N GLY A 117 -23.00 -3.33 -24.88
CA GLY A 117 -23.00 -2.50 -23.67
C GLY A 117 -24.12 -2.82 -22.68
N PHE A 118 -24.86 -3.91 -22.86
CA PHE A 118 -25.81 -4.40 -21.88
C PHE A 118 -25.09 -5.06 -20.69
N PRO A 119 -25.74 -5.17 -19.51
CA PRO A 119 -25.17 -5.89 -18.37
C PRO A 119 -24.80 -7.32 -18.79
N HIS A 120 -23.51 -7.62 -18.69
CA HIS A 120 -22.91 -8.88 -19.13
C HIS A 120 -22.79 -9.90 -17.99
N VAL A 121 -22.98 -9.43 -16.74
CA VAL A 121 -23.02 -10.23 -15.52
C VAL A 121 -24.49 -10.38 -15.10
N SER A 122 -24.92 -11.60 -14.84
CA SER A 122 -26.28 -11.87 -14.32
C SER A 122 -26.43 -11.31 -12.90
N ALA A 123 -27.63 -10.91 -12.51
CA ALA A 123 -27.92 -10.51 -11.13
C ALA A 123 -27.60 -11.65 -10.15
N ASP A 124 -27.91 -12.89 -10.51
CA ASP A 124 -27.59 -14.07 -9.69
C ASP A 124 -26.07 -14.26 -9.51
N GLU A 125 -25.29 -13.96 -10.55
CA GLU A 125 -23.82 -14.04 -10.50
C GLU A 125 -23.25 -12.95 -9.60
N MET A 126 -23.82 -11.73 -9.66
CA MET A 126 -23.45 -10.63 -8.78
C MET A 126 -23.75 -10.95 -7.32
N THR A 127 -24.95 -11.47 -7.02
CA THR A 127 -25.35 -11.86 -5.66
C THR A 127 -24.50 -13.02 -5.13
N ALA A 128 -24.18 -14.01 -5.96
CA ALA A 128 -23.28 -15.09 -5.56
C ALA A 128 -21.87 -14.57 -5.24
N HIS A 129 -21.36 -13.61 -6.02
CA HIS A 129 -20.07 -12.97 -5.76
C HIS A 129 -20.09 -12.14 -4.47
N GLU A 130 -21.16 -11.37 -4.23
CA GLU A 130 -21.35 -10.60 -3.00
C GLU A 130 -21.49 -11.51 -1.76
N ALA A 131 -22.15 -12.65 -1.88
CA ALA A 131 -22.24 -13.62 -0.78
C ALA A 131 -20.87 -14.21 -0.42
N GLN A 132 -20.03 -14.48 -1.42
CA GLN A 132 -18.71 -15.10 -1.24
C GLN A 132 -17.62 -14.10 -0.84
N TYR A 133 -17.64 -12.90 -1.43
CA TYR A 133 -16.56 -11.90 -1.35
C TYR A 133 -17.02 -10.55 -0.82
N GLY A 134 -18.31 -10.38 -0.52
CA GLY A 134 -18.83 -9.17 0.12
C GLY A 134 -18.55 -9.13 1.61
N ILE A 135 -19.01 -8.05 2.24
CA ILE A 135 -18.80 -7.75 3.66
C ILE A 135 -19.33 -8.88 4.58
N GLY A 136 -20.37 -9.59 4.14
CA GLY A 136 -20.90 -10.76 4.86
C GLY A 136 -19.99 -11.98 4.81
N GLY A 137 -19.26 -12.19 3.70
CA GLY A 137 -18.34 -13.32 3.53
C GLY A 137 -17.08 -13.15 4.38
N THR A 138 -16.50 -11.95 4.40
CA THR A 138 -15.29 -11.65 5.20
C THR A 138 -15.55 -11.70 6.70
N LEU A 139 -16.72 -11.22 7.16
CA LEU A 139 -17.14 -11.33 8.56
C LEU A 139 -17.35 -12.80 8.95
N LEU A 140 -18.04 -13.57 8.10
CA LEU A 140 -18.26 -14.99 8.37
C LEU A 140 -16.94 -15.77 8.41
N GLU A 141 -15.99 -15.45 7.52
CA GLU A 141 -14.63 -16.02 7.53
C GLU A 141 -13.90 -15.67 8.83
N GLN A 142 -13.96 -14.41 9.28
CA GLN A 142 -13.39 -14.02 10.58
C GLN A 142 -14.00 -14.79 11.75
N GLN A 143 -15.32 -15.02 11.76
CA GLN A 143 -16.00 -15.77 12.83
C GLN A 143 -15.68 -17.28 12.77
N LEU A 144 -15.51 -17.86 11.57
CA LEU A 144 -15.22 -19.29 11.42
C LEU A 144 -13.75 -19.63 11.71
N PHE A 145 -12.82 -18.75 11.34
CA PHE A 145 -11.37 -19.00 11.43
C PHE A 145 -10.69 -18.29 12.60
N HIS A 146 -11.37 -17.35 13.28
CA HIS A 146 -11.01 -16.85 14.61
C HIS A 146 -12.14 -17.09 15.63
N PRO A 147 -12.54 -18.35 15.92
CA PRO A 147 -13.38 -18.62 17.06
C PRO A 147 -12.50 -18.50 18.31
N GLU A 148 -12.42 -17.31 18.90
CA GLU A 148 -11.74 -16.99 20.16
C GLU A 148 -10.51 -17.87 20.49
N THR A 149 -9.32 -17.43 20.09
CA THR A 149 -8.09 -17.90 20.73
C THR A 149 -8.15 -17.53 22.22
N GLU A 150 -8.51 -18.52 23.04
CA GLU A 150 -8.08 -18.79 24.41
C GLU A 150 -8.11 -17.56 25.36
N ALA A 151 -9.02 -17.47 26.32
CA ALA A 151 -8.96 -18.26 27.55
C ALA A 151 -7.52 -18.62 27.99
N ASP A 152 -6.63 -17.63 28.10
CA ASP A 152 -5.39 -17.77 28.89
C ASP A 152 -5.45 -16.87 30.13
N PRO A 153 -5.38 -17.43 31.35
CA PRO A 153 -5.30 -16.66 32.58
C PRO A 153 -3.88 -16.08 32.74
N GLU A 154 -3.78 -14.77 32.92
CA GLU A 154 -2.52 -14.12 33.28
C GLU A 154 -1.89 -14.73 34.56
N PRO A 155 -0.57 -15.02 34.56
CA PRO A 155 0.15 -15.39 35.77
C PRO A 155 0.49 -14.15 36.59
N GLN A 156 -0.39 -13.80 37.54
CA GLN A 156 -0.09 -12.78 38.55
C GLN A 156 0.28 -13.43 39.89
N THR A 157 1.53 -13.16 40.25
CA THR A 157 2.24 -13.31 41.52
C THR A 157 1.35 -13.28 42.78
N ALA A 158 1.63 -14.22 43.68
CA ALA A 158 0.96 -14.52 44.93
C ALA A 158 0.66 -13.34 45.89
N SER A 159 -0.51 -13.39 46.52
CA SER A 159 -0.79 -13.01 47.92
C SER A 159 -2.06 -13.74 48.40
N PRO A 160 -2.02 -14.60 49.44
CA PRO A 160 -3.14 -15.48 49.79
C PRO A 160 -3.92 -14.97 51.02
N GLU A 161 -4.94 -14.12 50.86
CA GLU A 161 -5.77 -13.69 52.02
C GLU A 161 -7.28 -13.48 51.79
N VAL A 162 -7.89 -13.93 50.67
CA VAL A 162 -9.35 -13.70 50.45
C VAL A 162 -10.18 -14.99 50.26
N GLU A 163 -9.58 -16.17 50.29
CA GLU A 163 -10.25 -17.47 50.02
C GLU A 163 -11.00 -18.07 51.25
N GLU A 164 -11.03 -17.41 52.41
CA GLU A 164 -11.77 -17.92 53.58
C GLU A 164 -13.15 -17.28 53.80
N ARG A 165 -13.45 -16.13 53.18
CA ARG A 165 -14.69 -15.40 53.49
C ARG A 165 -15.92 -15.91 52.71
N ASN A 166 -15.74 -16.53 51.55
CA ASN A 166 -16.87 -16.92 50.68
C ASN A 166 -17.38 -18.35 50.92
N LYS A 167 -16.70 -19.17 51.74
CA LYS A 167 -17.15 -20.53 52.08
C LYS A 167 -18.15 -20.58 53.24
N GLU A 168 -18.21 -19.55 54.08
CA GLU A 168 -19.17 -19.50 55.21
C GLU A 168 -20.57 -19.04 54.79
N GLU A 169 -20.70 -18.26 53.71
CA GLU A 169 -22.00 -17.77 53.23
C GLU A 169 -22.77 -18.80 52.39
N GLY A 170 -22.07 -19.63 51.60
CA GLY A 170 -22.69 -20.70 50.81
C GLY A 170 -23.23 -21.87 51.63
N LEU A 171 -22.68 -22.11 52.82
CA LEU A 171 -23.07 -23.24 53.68
C LEU A 171 -24.30 -22.92 54.55
N ARG A 172 -24.72 -21.65 54.67
CA ARG A 172 -25.93 -21.25 55.41
C ARG A 172 -27.22 -21.24 54.59
N LEU A 173 -27.15 -21.47 53.27
CA LEU A 173 -28.33 -21.52 52.40
C LEU A 173 -28.82 -22.95 52.09
N LEU A 174 -28.18 -23.99 52.65
CA LEU A 174 -28.59 -25.39 52.47
C LEU A 174 -29.22 -25.99 53.75
N GLN A 175 -30.50 -25.65 53.97
CA GLN A 175 -31.54 -26.35 54.76
C GLN A 175 -31.46 -26.37 56.31
N PRO A 176 -32.59 -26.56 57.04
CA PRO A 176 -34.01 -26.56 56.64
C PRO A 176 -34.90 -25.67 57.56
N ASN A 177 -35.91 -24.99 56.99
CA ASN A 177 -37.06 -24.57 57.80
C ASN A 177 -38.25 -25.50 57.49
N VAL A 178 -38.49 -26.40 58.43
CA VAL A 178 -39.61 -27.33 58.44
C VAL A 178 -40.87 -26.53 58.79
N LEU A 179 -41.81 -26.42 57.85
CA LEU A 179 -43.21 -26.22 58.22
C LEU A 179 -44.14 -26.92 57.22
N HIS A 180 -44.29 -28.22 57.45
CA HIS A 180 -45.57 -28.92 57.54
C HIS A 180 -46.82 -28.17 57.02
N PHE A 181 -47.31 -28.53 55.83
CA PHE A 181 -48.75 -28.69 55.65
C PHE A 181 -49.10 -29.78 54.63
N HIS A 182 -50.15 -30.49 55.01
CA HIS A 182 -50.60 -31.78 54.54
C HIS A 182 -51.46 -31.64 53.27
N SER A 183 -51.17 -32.41 52.23
CA SER A 183 -52.23 -32.90 51.35
C SER A 183 -51.87 -34.24 50.74
N ARG A 184 -52.67 -35.21 51.18
CA ARG A 184 -52.81 -36.57 50.70
C ARG A 184 -53.54 -36.55 49.36
N GLU A 185 -52.92 -37.21 48.40
CA GLU A 185 -53.47 -38.23 47.50
C GLU A 185 -54.55 -37.90 46.45
N PHE A 186 -54.36 -38.61 45.32
CA PHE A 186 -55.32 -39.14 44.34
C PHE A 186 -55.97 -38.23 43.29
N LEU A 187 -55.64 -38.63 42.04
CA LEU A 187 -56.37 -38.57 40.77
C LEU A 187 -56.30 -37.28 39.93
#